data_AF-A0A857F5M0-F1
#
_entry.id   AF-A0A857F5M0-F1
#
_cell.length_a   1.000
_cell.length_b   1.000
_cell.length_c   1.000
_cell.angle_alpha   90.00
_cell.angle_beta   90.00
_cell.angle_gamma   90.00
#
_symmetry.space_group_name_H-M   'P 1'
#
loop_
_entity.id
_entity.type
_entity.pdbx_description
1 polymer ?
#
loop_
_entity_poly.entity_id
_entity_poly.type
_entity_poly.pdbx_seq_one_letter_code
_entity_poly.pdbx_strand_id
1 'polypeptide(L)' 'MDLDGLVLLERIDLIARMSAGDEMKNRDREVALAWIAELAMEAKNSYLDGAGESGLHSLR' A
#
# COMPACT_ATOMS: atom_id res chain seq x y z
N MET A 1 -10.85 -6.59 3.68
CA MET A 1 -9.53 -6.06 4.03
C MET A 1 -9.37 -6.28 5.52
N ASP A 2 -8.33 -7.02 5.90
CA ASP A 2 -7.98 -7.30 7.29
C ASP A 2 -7.27 -6.10 7.93
N LEU A 3 -6.93 -6.22 9.22
CA LEU A 3 -6.22 -5.19 9.96
C LEU A 3 -4.86 -4.88 9.34
N ASP A 4 -4.16 -5.90 8.85
CA ASP A 4 -2.84 -5.77 8.24
C ASP A 4 -2.90 -4.96 6.94
N GLY A 5 -3.90 -5.21 6.09
CA GLY A 5 -4.17 -4.42 4.89
C GLY A 5 -4.50 -2.95 5.20
N LEU A 6 -5.23 -2.68 6.29
CA LEU A 6 -5.52 -1.32 6.72
C LEU A 6 -4.25 -0.59 7.19
N VAL A 7 -3.41 -1.24 8.01
CA VAL A 7 -2.13 -0.69 8.49
C VAL A 7 -1.19 -0.38 7.33
N LEU A 8 -1.17 -1.24 6.31
CA LEU A 8 -0.36 -1.04 5.12
C LEU A 8 -0.80 0.22 4.35
N LEU A 9 -2.10 0.45 4.18
CA LEU A 9 -2.63 1.66 3.55
C LEU A 9 -2.31 2.92 4.36
N GLU A 10 -2.43 2.88 5.69
CA GLU A 10 -2.07 4.01 6.55
C GLU A 10 -0.58 4.35 6.44
N ARG A 11 0.29 3.35 6.30
CA ARG A 11 1.72 3.55 6.05
C ARG A 11 1.97 4.26 4.72
N ILE A 12 1.27 3.87 3.66
CA ILE A 12 1.35 4.54 2.35
C ILE A 12 0.92 6.00 2.46
N ASP A 13 -0.23 6.28 3.10
CA ASP A 13 -0.73 7.65 3.30
C ASP A 13 0.27 8.51 4.09
N LEU A 14 0.85 7.97 5.16
CA LEU A 14 1.83 8.68 5.97
C LEU A 14 3.08 9.06 5.16
N ILE A 15 3.67 8.10 4.44
CA ILE A 15 4.87 8.35 3.62
C ILE A 15 4.55 9.37 2.52
N ALA A 16 3.39 9.24 1.86
CA ALA A 16 2.96 10.17 0.83
C ALA A 16 2.88 11.61 1.38
N ARG A 17 2.22 11.81 2.53
CA ARG A 17 2.10 13.12 3.18
C ARG A 17 3.45 13.71 3.58
N MET A 18 4.34 12.90 4.12
CA MET A 18 5.70 13.34 4.46
C MET A 18 6.48 13.74 3.21
N SER A 19 6.30 13.01 2.11
CA SER A 19 7.02 13.24 0.84
C SER A 19 6.52 14.41 -0.01
N ALA A 20 5.28 14.84 0.24
CA ALA A 20 4.65 15.98 -0.42
C ALA A 20 5.10 17.33 0.15
N GLY A 21 5.83 17.36 1.28
CA GLY A 21 6.33 18.60 1.88
C GLY A 21 7.40 19.29 1.01
N ASP A 22 7.36 20.62 0.98
CA ASP A 22 8.30 21.46 0.21
C ASP A 22 9.74 21.39 0.72
N GLU A 23 9.95 21.05 2.00
CA GLU A 23 11.28 20.93 2.62
C GLU A 23 12.00 19.61 2.25
N MET A 24 11.32 18.69 1.57
CA MET A 24 11.86 17.38 1.22
C MET A 24 12.85 17.47 0.07
N LYS A 25 14.05 16.90 0.25
CA LYS A 25 15.06 16.81 -0.81
C LYS A 25 14.57 15.89 -1.93
N ASN A 26 14.91 16.21 -3.19
CA ASN A 26 14.50 15.41 -4.35
C ASN A 26 14.88 13.92 -4.23
N ARG A 27 16.08 13.62 -3.73
CA ARG A 27 16.52 12.23 -3.50
C ARG A 27 15.66 11.50 -2.47
N ASP A 28 15.29 12.17 -1.39
CA ASP A 28 14.44 11.59 -0.34
C ASP A 28 13.02 11.35 -0.88
N ARG A 29 12.55 12.24 -1.76
CA ARG A 29 11.28 12.07 -2.48
C ARG A 29 11.30 10.88 -3.45
N GLU A 30 12.39 10.66 -4.18
CA GLU A 30 12.56 9.49 -5.04
C GLU A 30 12.55 8.18 -4.25
N VAL A 31 13.23 8.15 -3.09
CA VAL A 31 13.20 6.99 -2.18
C VAL A 31 11.79 6.75 -1.64
N ALA A 32 11.09 7.80 -1.21
CA ALA A 32 9.72 7.70 -0.74
C ALA A 32 8.77 7.17 -1.84
N LEU A 33 8.94 7.62 -3.09
CA LEU A 33 8.17 7.14 -4.24
C LEU A 33 8.42 5.65 -4.52
N ALA A 34 9.67 5.19 -4.44
CA ALA A 34 10.00 3.77 -4.60
C ALA A 34 9.29 2.91 -3.53
N TRP A 35 9.36 3.32 -2.26
CA TRP A 35 8.67 2.62 -1.17
C TRP A 35 7.14 2.65 -1.33
N ILE A 36 6.55 3.77 -1.70
CA ILE A 36 5.11 3.85 -1.95
C ILE A 36 4.71 2.87 -3.07
N ALA A 37 5.49 2.78 -4.15
CA ALA A 37 5.22 1.86 -5.24
C ALA A 37 5.29 0.39 -4.80
N GLU A 38 6.30 0.02 -4.01
CA GLU A 38 6.45 -1.32 -3.43
C GLU A 38 5.28 -1.69 -2.51
N LEU A 39 4.95 -0.82 -1.55
CA LEU A 39 3.86 -1.04 -0.59
C LEU A 39 2.49 -1.08 -1.29
N ALA A 40 2.29 -0.27 -2.34
CA ALA A 40 1.06 -0.30 -3.13
C ALA A 40 0.90 -1.62 -3.90
N MET A 41 2.00 -2.20 -4.39
CA MET A 41 1.97 -3.54 -5.00
C MET A 41 1.63 -4.62 -3.97
N GLU A 42 2.22 -4.55 -2.77
CA GLU A 42 1.89 -5.45 -1.67
C GLU A 42 0.39 -5.37 -1.31
N ALA A 43 -0.14 -4.16 -1.12
CA ALA A 43 -1.56 -3.95 -0.82
C ALA A 43 -2.48 -4.49 -1.92
N LYS A 44 -2.09 -4.32 -3.19
CA LYS A 44 -2.81 -4.87 -4.33
C LYS A 44 -2.82 -6.40 -4.32
N ASN A 45 -1.68 -7.03 -4.02
CA ASN A 45 -1.58 -8.48 -3.96
C ASN A 45 -2.42 -9.04 -2.80
N SER A 46 -2.33 -8.47 -1.59
CA SER A 46 -3.15 -8.87 -0.45
C SER A 46 -4.65 -8.75 -0.74
N TYR A 47 -5.07 -7.70 -1.45
CA TYR A 47 -6.46 -7.55 -1.88
C TYR A 47 -6.89 -8.64 -2.86
N LEU A 48 -6.06 -8.97 -3.84
CA LEU A 48 -6.35 -10.01 -4.84
C LEU A 48 -6.36 -11.41 -4.24
N ASP A 49 -5.44 -11.71 -3.31
CA ASP A 49 -5.38 -12.98 -2.61
C ASP A 49 -6.65 -13.21 -1.77
N GLY A 50 -7.10 -12.19 -1.02
CA GLY A 50 -8.37 -12.26 -0.28
C GLY A 50 -9.62 -12.30 -1.18
N ALA A 51 -9.56 -11.72 -2.38
CA ALA A 51 -10.64 -11.80 -3.36
C ALA A 51 -10.76 -13.20 -4.00
N GLY A 52 -9.64 -13.91 -4.16
CA GLY A 52 -9.60 -15.27 -4.67
C GLY A 52 -10.28 -16.30 -3.75
N GLU A 53 -10.11 -16.16 -2.44
CA GLU A 53 -10.76 -17.04 -1.45
C GLU A 53 -12.28 -16.83 -1.36
N SER A 54 -12.73 -15.58 -1.53
CA SER A 54 -14.16 -15.22 -1.51
C SER A 54 -14.95 -15.82 -2.70
N GLY A 55 -14.29 -16.01 -3.85
CA GLY A 55 -14.90 -16.64 -5.03
C GLY A 55 -15.11 -18.16 -4.89
N LEU A 56 -14.24 -18.84 -4.14
CA LEU A 56 -14.32 -20.29 -3.90
C LEU A 56 -15.38 -20.65 -2.85
N HIS A 57 -15.59 -19.79 -1.84
CA HIS A 57 -16.62 -20.00 -0.82
C HIS A 57 -18.06 -19.78 -1.32
N SER A 58 -18.26 -19.07 -2.43
CA SER A 58 -19.58 -18.84 -3.03
C SER A 58 -20.06 -19.99 -3.94
N LEU A 59 -19.16 -20.94 -4.27
CA LEU A 59 -19.42 -22.05 -5.18
C LEU A 59 -19.63 -23.40 -4.48
N ARG A 60 -19.68 -23.43 -3.14
CA ARG A 60 -19.80 -24.66 -2.33
C ARG A 60 -21.02 -24.60 -1.43
#